data_AF-A0AA96WWG8-F1
#
_entry.id   AF-A0AA96WWG8-F1
#
_cell.length_a   1.000
_cell.length_b   1.000
_cell.length_c   1.000
_cell.angle_alpha   90.00
_cell.angle_beta   90.00
_cell.angle_gamma   90.00
#
_symmetry.space_group_name_H-M   'P 1'
#
loop_
_entity.id
_entity.type
_entity.pdbx_description
1 polymer ?
#
loop_
_entity_poly.entity_id
_entity_poly.type
_entity_poly.pdbx_seq_one_letter_code
_entity_poly.pdbx_strand_id
1 'polypeptide(L)'
;MKYQTLIFSSHAIQRMFLRQISQEEVKTAIAQGEIIQEYPDDQPFPSYLLLDFIEGRPIHVVFSYDQETDTGYVVTTYIPDPNIWQPDFRTKR
;
A
#
# COMPACT_ATOMS: atom_id res chain seq x y z
N MET A 1 8.57 -4.18 -4.92
CA MET A 1 9.13 -3.04 -5.71
C MET A 1 10.39 -2.51 -5.04
N LYS A 2 11.33 -1.93 -5.78
CA LYS A 2 12.54 -1.29 -5.22
C LYS A 2 12.38 0.23 -5.27
N TYR A 3 12.85 0.91 -4.24
CA TYR A 3 12.93 2.36 -4.12
C TYR A 3 14.20 2.72 -3.34
N GLN A 4 14.80 3.88 -3.59
CA GLN A 4 15.87 4.45 -2.78
C GLN A 4 15.31 5.30 -1.65
N THR A 5 14.27 6.08 -1.93
CA THR A 5 13.62 6.97 -0.96
C THR A 5 12.17 6.55 -0.77
N LEU A 6 11.69 6.57 0.48
CA LEU A 6 10.29 6.30 0.80
C LEU A 6 9.68 7.47 1.56
N ILE A 7 8.63 8.06 0.99
CA ILE A 7 7.92 9.19 1.57
C ILE A 7 6.52 8.74 1.95
N PHE A 8 6.08 9.12 3.15
CA PHE A 8 4.73 8.85 3.63
C PHE A 8 3.91 10.14 3.54
N SER A 9 2.74 10.06 2.92
CA SER A 9 1.80 11.18 2.95
C SER A 9 1.33 11.43 4.39
N SER A 10 0.90 12.66 4.70
CA SER A 10 0.29 12.96 6.00
C SER A 10 -0.93 12.08 6.28
N HIS A 11 -1.69 11.74 5.23
CA HIS A 11 -2.82 10.82 5.32
C HIS A 11 -2.37 9.40 5.71
N ALA A 12 -1.31 8.88 5.07
CA ALA A 12 -0.75 7.57 5.40
C ALA A 12 -0.29 7.51 6.86
N ILE A 13 0.46 8.51 7.33
CA ILE A 13 0.93 8.59 8.72
C ILE A 13 -0.26 8.54 9.70
N GLN A 14 -1.31 9.32 9.44
CA GLN A 14 -2.52 9.33 10.26
C GLN A 14 -3.19 7.95 10.29
N ARG A 15 -3.31 7.29 9.13
CA ARG A 15 -3.93 5.96 9.04
C ARG A 15 -3.11 4.88 9.72
N MET A 16 -1.79 4.92 9.59
CA MET A 16 -0.86 4.02 10.26
C MET A 16 -1.02 4.10 11.77
N PHE A 17 -1.03 5.32 12.32
CA PHE A 17 -1.22 5.54 13.75
C PHE A 17 -2.57 4.99 14.25
N LEU A 18 -3.67 5.36 13.58
CA LEU A 18 -5.02 4.94 13.99
C LEU A 18 -5.26 3.42 13.91
N ARG A 19 -4.54 2.72 13.03
CA ARG A 19 -4.74 1.29 12.75
C ARG A 19 -3.63 0.42 13.29
N GLN A 20 -2.66 1.01 14.00
CA GLN A 20 -1.48 0.31 14.52
C GLN A 20 -0.79 -0.49 13.40
N ILE A 21 -0.54 0.18 12.28
CA ILE A 21 0.25 -0.34 11.17
C ILE A 21 1.62 0.32 11.26
N SER A 22 2.64 -0.49 11.51
CA SER A 22 4.01 -0.02 11.64
C SER A 22 4.62 0.34 10.29
N GLN A 23 5.71 1.11 10.32
CA GLN A 23 6.47 1.41 9.11
C GLN A 23 7.09 0.14 8.50
N GLU A 24 7.53 -0.82 9.33
CA GLU A 24 8.09 -2.08 8.84
C GLU A 24 7.06 -2.90 8.08
N GLU A 25 5.83 -2.96 8.58
CA GLU A 25 4.73 -3.64 7.89
C GLU A 25 4.45 -3.06 6.51
N VAL A 26 4.41 -1.73 6.39
CA VAL A 26 4.26 -1.08 5.07
C VAL A 26 5.43 -1.41 4.15
N LYS A 27 6.67 -1.41 4.66
CA LYS A 27 7.86 -1.75 3.86
C LYS A 27 7.83 -3.21 3.40
N THR A 28 7.42 -4.13 4.26
CA THR A 28 7.26 -5.56 3.92
C THR A 28 6.22 -5.73 2.83
N ALA A 29 5.05 -5.08 2.97
CA ALA A 29 4.01 -5.13 1.95
C ALA A 29 4.47 -4.57 0.60
N ILE A 30 5.28 -3.49 0.56
CA ILE A 30 5.84 -2.96 -0.70
C ILE A 30 6.88 -3.92 -1.30
N ALA A 31 7.64 -4.63 -0.46
CA ALA A 31 8.71 -5.52 -0.89
C ALA A 31 8.17 -6.88 -1.40
N GLN A 32 7.18 -7.44 -0.71
CA GLN A 32 6.72 -8.82 -0.87
C GLN A 32 5.25 -8.96 -1.26
N GLY A 33 4.46 -7.89 -1.09
CA GLY A 33 3.03 -7.91 -1.36
C GLY A 33 2.69 -8.11 -2.84
N GLU A 34 1.49 -8.63 -3.05
CA GLU A 34 0.88 -8.84 -4.36
C GLU A 34 0.25 -7.52 -4.84
N ILE A 35 0.53 -7.12 -6.07
CA ILE A 35 -0.18 -6.01 -6.71
C ILE A 35 -1.55 -6.54 -7.15
N ILE A 36 -2.62 -6.02 -6.55
CA ILE A 36 -3.99 -6.47 -6.82
C ILE A 36 -4.77 -5.48 -7.69
N GLN A 37 -4.34 -4.21 -7.76
CA GLN A 37 -4.85 -3.21 -8.70
C GLN A 37 -3.71 -2.29 -9.16
N GLU A 38 -3.74 -1.91 -10.43
CA GLU A 38 -2.80 -1.00 -11.06
C GLU A 38 -3.56 0.23 -11.57
N TYR A 39 -3.01 1.42 -11.33
CA TYR A 39 -3.53 2.69 -11.80
C TYR A 39 -2.42 3.43 -12.55
N PRO A 40 -2.10 3.01 -13.80
CA PRO A 40 -1.01 3.58 -14.58
C PRO A 40 -1.23 5.05 -14.95
N ASP A 41 -2.49 5.49 -14.98
CA ASP A 41 -2.89 6.85 -15.38
C ASP A 41 -2.97 7.83 -14.21
N ASP A 42 -2.73 7.37 -12.98
CA ASP A 42 -2.69 8.24 -11.79
C ASP A 42 -1.62 9.33 -11.93
N GLN A 43 -1.92 10.50 -11.36
CA GLN A 43 -1.04 11.66 -11.36
C GLN A 43 -0.61 12.00 -9.93
N PRO A 44 0.67 12.39 -9.70
CA PRO A 44 1.72 12.64 -10.69
C PRO A 44 2.45 11.38 -11.21
N PHE A 45 2.28 10.23 -10.56
CA PHE A 45 2.94 8.98 -10.93
C PHE A 45 1.97 7.80 -10.83
N PRO A 46 2.20 6.72 -11.61
CA PRO A 46 1.45 5.47 -11.48
C PRO A 46 1.33 5.00 -10.03
N SER A 47 0.14 4.51 -9.68
CA SER A 47 -0.13 3.94 -8.36
C SER A 47 -0.48 2.46 -8.43
N TYR A 48 -0.25 1.77 -7.34
CA TYR A 48 -0.47 0.34 -7.18
C TYR A 48 -1.15 0.11 -5.83
N LEU A 49 -2.19 -0.72 -5.83
CA LEU A 49 -2.74 -1.27 -4.60
C LEU A 49 -2.07 -2.62 -4.34
N LEU A 50 -1.28 -2.69 -3.28
CA LEU A 50 -0.64 -3.91 -2.81
C LEU A 50 -1.43 -4.54 -1.68
N LEU A 51 -1.49 -5.87 -1.66
CA LEU A 51 -1.99 -6.70 -0.57
C LEU A 51 -0.85 -7.56 -0.03
N ASP A 52 -0.70 -7.58 1.29
CA ASP A 52 0.17 -8.53 1.98
C ASP A 52 -0.54 -9.08 3.23
N PHE A 53 -0.09 -10.24 3.71
CA PHE A 53 -0.56 -10.86 4.95
C PHE A 53 0.57 -10.93 5.95
N ILE A 54 0.59 -9.99 6.89
CA ILE A 54 1.64 -9.92 7.92
C ILE A 54 1.10 -10.58 9.18
N GLU A 55 1.71 -11.71 9.56
CA GLU A 55 1.24 -12.55 10.68
C GLU A 55 -0.24 -12.95 10.54
N GLY A 56 -0.69 -13.17 9.30
CA GLY A 56 -2.09 -13.50 8.98
C GLY A 56 -3.04 -12.30 8.94
N ARG A 57 -2.58 -11.09 9.23
CA ARG A 57 -3.34 -9.84 9.11
C ARG A 57 -3.24 -9.27 7.70
N PRO A 58 -4.35 -9.08 6.97
CA PRO A 58 -4.31 -8.48 5.63
C PRO A 58 -4.03 -6.97 5.74
N ILE A 59 -3.10 -6.48 4.94
CA ILE A 59 -2.76 -5.05 4.85
C ILE A 59 -2.80 -4.62 3.39
N HIS A 60 -3.55 -3.55 3.13
CA HIS A 60 -3.54 -2.84 1.87
C HIS A 60 -2.62 -1.62 1.96
N VAL A 61 -1.79 -1.44 0.94
CA VAL A 61 -0.94 -0.26 0.76
C VAL A 61 -1.19 0.32 -0.62
N VAL A 62 -1.52 1.60 -0.68
CA VAL A 62 -1.50 2.35 -1.95
C VAL A 62 -0.12 2.97 -2.09
N PHE A 63 0.63 2.49 -3.06
CA PHE A 63 1.99 2.88 -3.35
C PHE A 63 2.04 3.55 -4.71
N SER A 64 2.56 4.78 -4.77
CA SER A 64 2.86 5.48 -6.02
C SER A 64 4.38 5.56 -6.19
N TYR A 65 4.88 5.48 -7.42
CA TYR A 65 6.31 5.33 -7.66
C TYR A 65 6.82 6.26 -8.77
N ASP A 66 7.75 7.13 -8.39
CA ASP A 66 8.54 7.94 -9.32
C ASP A 66 9.78 7.16 -9.75
N GLN A 67 9.77 6.70 -10.98
CA GLN A 67 10.88 5.94 -11.57
C GLN A 67 12.11 6.80 -11.86
N GLU A 68 11.96 8.10 -12.10
CA GLU A 68 13.09 8.98 -12.43
C GLU A 68 13.98 9.23 -11.20
N THR A 69 13.36 9.39 -10.03
CA THR A 69 14.08 9.64 -8.77
C THR A 69 14.22 8.43 -7.87
N ASP A 70 13.68 7.27 -8.27
CA ASP A 70 13.63 6.04 -7.47
C ASP A 70 12.93 6.28 -6.10
N THR A 71 11.86 7.09 -6.13
CA THR A 71 11.12 7.52 -4.94
C THR A 71 9.76 6.84 -4.87
N GLY A 72 9.55 6.08 -3.81
CA GLY A 72 8.25 5.52 -3.44
C GLY A 72 7.44 6.48 -2.56
N TYR A 73 6.15 6.57 -2.83
CA TYR A 73 5.19 7.35 -2.06
C TYR A 73 4.12 6.43 -1.49
N VAL A 74 4.05 6.35 -0.17
CA VAL A 74 2.92 5.70 0.52
C VAL A 74 1.78 6.70 0.60
N VAL A 75 0.80 6.53 -0.27
CA VAL A 75 -0.38 7.41 -0.34
C VAL A 75 -1.31 7.12 0.84
N THR A 76 -1.58 5.84 1.13
CA THR A 76 -2.35 5.40 2.30
C THR A 76 -2.08 3.93 2.61
N THR A 77 -2.48 3.49 3.81
CA THR A 77 -2.50 2.08 4.20
C THR A 77 -3.68 1.76 5.11
N TYR A 78 -4.24 0.56 5.00
CA TYR A 78 -5.42 0.14 5.76
C TYR A 78 -5.55 -1.38 5.85
N ILE A 79 -6.34 -1.83 6.83
CA ILE A 79 -6.84 -3.21 6.87
C ILE A 79 -8.10 -3.27 5.99
N PRO A 80 -8.19 -4.16 4.98
CA PRO A 80 -9.34 -4.22 4.08
C PRO A 80 -10.62 -4.61 4.83
N ASP A 81 -11.69 -3.86 4.58
CA ASP A 81 -13.01 -4.10 5.17
C ASP A 81 -13.68 -5.33 4.51
N PRO A 82 -14.06 -6.37 5.26
CA PRO A 82 -14.71 -7.57 4.72
C PRO A 82 -16.09 -7.30 4.08
N ASN A 83 -16.69 -6.13 4.31
CA ASN A 83 -17.91 -5.68 3.64
C ASN A 83 -17.65 -5.11 2.24
N ILE A 84 -16.41 -4.68 1.97
CA ILE A 84 -15.99 -4.11 0.68
C ILE A 84 -15.24 -5.16 -0.15
N TRP A 85 -14.53 -6.07 0.52
CA TRP A 85 -13.68 -7.07 -0.11
C TRP A 85 -14.22 -8.49 0.08
N GLN A 86 -14.00 -9.35 -0.90
CA GLN A 86 -14.21 -10.79 -0.78
C GLN A 86 -13.24 -11.38 0.26
N PRO A 87 -13.47 -12.62 0.75
CA PRO A 87 -12.60 -13.24 1.76
C PRO A 87 -11.13 -13.39 1.34
N ASP A 88 -10.83 -13.28 0.04
CA ASP A 88 -9.46 -13.26 -0.50
C ASP A 88 -8.73 -11.93 -0.25
N PHE A 89 -9.45 -10.88 0.16
CA PHE A 89 -9.03 -9.49 0.26
C PHE A 89 -8.45 -8.87 -1.03
N ARG A 90 -8.61 -9.54 -2.17
CA ARG A 90 -8.11 -9.11 -3.49
C ARG A 90 -9.21 -8.53 -4.36
N THR A 91 -10.41 -9.08 -4.23
CA THR A 91 -11.54 -8.80 -5.10
C THR A 91 -12.54 -7.93 -4.36
N LYS A 92 -12.99 -6.82 -4.97
CA LYS A 92 -14.09 -6.01 -4.41
C LYS A 92 -15.42 -6.78 -4.54
N ARG A 93 -16.32 -6.59 -3.57
CA ARG A 93 -17.69 -7.12 -3.62
C ARG A 93 -18.57 -6.36 -4.60
#